data_AF-A0A1I5TKU4-F1
#
_entry.id   AF-A0A1I5TKU4-F1
#
_cell.length_a   1.000
_cell.length_b   1.000
_cell.length_c   1.000
_cell.angle_alpha   90.00
_cell.angle_beta   90.00
_cell.angle_gamma   90.00
#
_symmetry.space_group_name_H-M   'P 1'
#
loop_
_entity.id
_entity.type
_entity.pdbx_description
1 polymer ?
#
loop_
_entity_poly.entity_id
_entity_poly.type
_entity_poly.pdbx_seq_one_letter_code
_entity_poly.pdbx_strand_id
1 'polypeptide(L)'
;MAEHFQGTSYLLSFDLIIEVTDALNNQPERLNEIYEQLVSTVRKTNPNRIVMISPRVRSDAAYLQDLTIPTQANGYLMAEWHFYAVGPSKDNERKLWTTGTDAEKQLIQEKITLALAWQEATDVPTWVGAWMPGNYNDGDDYTVQEQAVFAPYMAQVLTDADIPFAVNADTHFYDRAANTWIPEMQPVFSVIYGNGALPFTDVPADAWYRSGVMYVYQNRLFSGTSSTAFSPDAFMTRQHLWMVLARMSGHRPASMAARIWAMESGVSDGSTPFAVVSRQQFVTSLWRFSGCPDSKTALDDFADYHAVSSYAAEAMSWAVENGVIGGPAGSNLLPAGQVSRAQAAVILMRYLQNTASCI
;
A
#
# COMPACT_ATOMS: atom_id res chain seq x y z
N MET A 1 -1.21 -31.49 -9.63
CA MET A 1 -0.74 -30.10 -9.38
C MET A 1 -0.22 -29.93 -7.96
N ALA A 2 -1.01 -30.18 -6.91
CA ALA A 2 -0.59 -29.96 -5.53
C ALA A 2 0.74 -30.65 -5.16
N GLU A 3 0.91 -31.94 -5.47
CA GLU A 3 2.17 -32.68 -5.25
C GLU A 3 3.38 -32.06 -5.96
N HIS A 4 3.20 -31.63 -7.21
CA HIS A 4 4.27 -31.04 -8.02
C HIS A 4 4.83 -29.76 -7.39
N PHE A 5 3.97 -28.97 -6.73
CA PHE A 5 4.33 -27.68 -6.14
C PHE A 5 4.50 -27.74 -4.61
N GLN A 6 4.58 -28.92 -4.00
CA GLN A 6 4.63 -29.07 -2.54
C GLN A 6 5.77 -28.27 -1.86
N GLY A 7 6.93 -28.16 -2.52
CA GLY A 7 8.11 -27.46 -1.99
C GLY A 7 8.32 -26.03 -2.49
N THR A 8 7.42 -25.48 -3.30
CA THR A 8 7.61 -24.13 -3.84
C THR A 8 7.21 -23.06 -2.84
N SER A 9 7.78 -21.86 -3.03
CA SER A 9 7.51 -20.65 -2.23
C SER A 9 6.03 -20.44 -1.91
N TYR A 10 5.75 -19.88 -0.74
CA TYR A 10 4.41 -19.45 -0.33
C TYR A 10 3.89 -18.25 -1.12
N LEU A 11 4.74 -17.62 -1.95
CA LEU A 11 4.31 -16.64 -2.95
C LEU A 11 3.48 -17.28 -4.09
N LEU A 12 3.46 -18.62 -4.18
CA LEU A 12 2.55 -19.34 -5.07
C LEU A 12 1.27 -19.72 -4.31
N SER A 13 0.13 -19.25 -4.80
CA SER A 13 -1.22 -19.63 -4.32
C SER A 13 -1.91 -20.56 -5.32
N PHE A 14 -2.93 -21.30 -4.89
CA PHE A 14 -3.77 -22.10 -5.78
C PHE A 14 -5.16 -21.51 -5.89
N ASP A 15 -5.52 -21.05 -7.08
CA ASP A 15 -6.89 -20.75 -7.43
C ASP A 15 -7.57 -22.02 -7.96
N LEU A 16 -8.61 -22.49 -7.25
CA LEU A 16 -9.18 -23.81 -7.51
C LEU A 16 -10.07 -23.81 -8.76
N ILE A 17 -10.97 -22.84 -8.85
CA ILE A 17 -11.93 -22.68 -9.95
C ILE A 17 -12.21 -21.18 -10.07
N ILE A 18 -11.92 -20.62 -11.24
CA ILE A 18 -12.26 -19.22 -11.56
C ILE A 18 -13.53 -19.15 -12.40
N GLU A 19 -14.24 -18.03 -12.31
CA GLU A 19 -15.45 -17.73 -13.08
C GLU A 19 -16.47 -18.89 -13.12
N VAL A 20 -16.82 -19.45 -11.96
CA VAL A 20 -17.77 -20.59 -11.88
C VAL A 20 -19.04 -20.29 -12.67
N THR A 21 -19.30 -21.07 -13.71
CA THR A 21 -20.36 -20.81 -14.71
C THR A 21 -21.15 -22.08 -15.05
N ASP A 22 -22.06 -21.96 -16.01
CA ASP A 22 -22.86 -23.03 -16.62
C ASP A 22 -23.66 -23.83 -15.59
N ALA A 23 -23.45 -25.15 -15.54
CA ALA A 23 -24.18 -26.07 -14.67
C ALA A 23 -24.09 -25.68 -13.18
N LEU A 24 -22.95 -25.12 -12.76
CA LEU A 24 -22.72 -24.73 -11.36
C LEU A 24 -23.41 -23.43 -10.97
N ASN A 25 -23.92 -22.63 -11.93
CA ASN A 25 -24.67 -21.41 -11.64
C ASN A 25 -25.90 -21.64 -10.77
N ASN A 26 -26.49 -22.84 -10.83
CA ASN A 26 -27.72 -23.19 -10.10
C ASN A 26 -27.50 -24.35 -9.12
N GLN A 27 -26.25 -24.64 -8.74
CA GLN A 27 -25.92 -25.76 -7.84
C GLN A 27 -24.91 -25.35 -6.75
N PRO A 28 -25.26 -24.42 -5.86
CA PRO A 28 -24.35 -23.93 -4.82
C PRO A 28 -23.92 -25.04 -3.85
N GLU A 29 -24.79 -25.99 -3.48
CA GLU A 29 -24.40 -27.10 -2.61
C GLU A 29 -23.35 -27.99 -3.29
N ARG A 30 -23.54 -28.27 -4.59
CA ARG A 30 -22.60 -29.07 -5.37
C ARG A 30 -21.24 -28.39 -5.50
N LEU A 31 -21.23 -27.07 -5.70
CA LEU A 31 -19.99 -26.28 -5.72
C LEU A 31 -19.23 -26.40 -4.39
N ASN A 32 -19.93 -26.29 -3.26
CA ASN A 32 -19.32 -26.42 -1.93
C ASN A 32 -18.80 -27.84 -1.65
N GLU A 33 -19.48 -28.89 -2.11
CA GLU A 33 -18.96 -30.26 -2.06
C GLU A 33 -17.65 -30.43 -2.84
N ILE A 34 -17.54 -29.77 -4.00
CA ILE A 34 -16.32 -29.77 -4.81
C ILE A 34 -15.19 -29.06 -4.07
N TYR A 35 -15.46 -27.88 -3.49
CA TYR A 35 -14.43 -27.16 -2.72
C TYR A 35 -13.97 -27.92 -1.48
N GLU A 36 -14.86 -28.58 -0.75
CA GLU A 36 -14.48 -29.45 0.38
C GLU A 36 -13.47 -30.52 -0.05
N GLN A 37 -13.75 -31.19 -1.18
CA GLN A 37 -12.89 -32.24 -1.72
C GLN A 37 -11.55 -31.70 -2.23
N LEU A 38 -11.57 -30.55 -2.94
CA LEU A 38 -10.38 -29.93 -3.50
C LEU A 38 -9.45 -29.40 -2.41
N VAL A 39 -9.96 -28.63 -1.45
CA VAL A 39 -9.18 -28.10 -0.33
C VAL A 39 -8.59 -29.26 0.49
N SER A 40 -9.41 -30.25 0.86
CA SER A 40 -8.92 -31.44 1.57
C SER A 40 -7.83 -32.18 0.81
N THR A 41 -7.90 -32.22 -0.52
CA THR A 41 -6.87 -32.85 -1.37
C THR A 41 -5.58 -32.04 -1.40
N VAL A 42 -5.66 -30.72 -1.57
CA VAL A 42 -4.48 -29.83 -1.53
C VAL A 42 -3.76 -29.94 -0.19
N ARG A 43 -4.51 -29.97 0.91
CA ARG A 43 -3.97 -29.98 2.28
C ARG A 43 -3.16 -31.22 2.63
N LYS A 44 -3.34 -32.33 1.92
CA LYS A 44 -2.50 -33.55 2.08
C LYS A 44 -1.02 -33.29 1.83
N THR A 45 -0.70 -32.34 0.94
CA THR A 45 0.68 -32.05 0.52
C THR A 45 1.08 -30.60 0.78
N ASN A 46 0.12 -29.68 0.81
CA ASN A 46 0.35 -28.24 0.97
C ASN A 46 -0.47 -27.70 2.15
N PRO A 47 -0.05 -27.98 3.40
CA PRO A 47 -0.84 -27.64 4.58
C PRO A 47 -1.07 -26.13 4.73
N ASN A 48 -0.08 -25.30 4.40
CA ASN A 48 -0.13 -23.85 4.65
C ASN A 48 -0.16 -23.00 3.37
N ARG A 49 -0.45 -23.60 2.21
CA ARG A 49 -0.55 -22.83 0.96
C ARG A 49 -1.89 -22.10 0.91
N ILE A 50 -1.87 -20.82 0.51
CA ILE A 50 -3.11 -20.09 0.26
C ILE A 50 -3.88 -20.78 -0.87
N VAL A 51 -5.14 -21.12 -0.60
CA VAL A 51 -6.07 -21.69 -1.57
C VAL A 51 -7.24 -20.73 -1.73
N MET A 52 -7.59 -20.44 -2.97
CA MET A 52 -8.67 -19.53 -3.32
C MET A 52 -9.88 -20.32 -3.84
N ILE A 53 -11.06 -19.93 -3.38
CA ILE A 53 -12.37 -20.41 -3.87
C ILE A 53 -13.16 -19.24 -4.44
N SER A 54 -14.02 -19.49 -5.43
CA SER A 54 -14.84 -18.45 -6.04
C SER A 54 -16.33 -18.74 -5.93
N PRO A 55 -17.19 -17.71 -5.80
CA PRO A 55 -18.63 -17.91 -5.82
C PRO A 55 -19.11 -18.22 -7.24
N ARG A 56 -20.31 -18.79 -7.32
CA ARG A 56 -20.98 -19.07 -8.61
C ARG A 56 -21.29 -17.79 -9.39
N VAL A 57 -21.66 -17.97 -10.67
CA VAL A 57 -22.06 -16.90 -11.59
C VAL A 57 -20.89 -15.95 -11.87
N ARG A 58 -19.84 -16.49 -12.48
CA ARG A 58 -18.63 -15.75 -12.89
C ARG A 58 -17.95 -15.02 -11.72
N SER A 59 -17.82 -15.71 -10.59
CA SER A 59 -17.18 -15.16 -9.39
C SER A 59 -17.83 -13.85 -8.89
N ASP A 60 -19.14 -13.63 -9.10
CA ASP A 60 -19.81 -12.40 -8.68
C ASP A 60 -19.94 -12.32 -7.16
N ALA A 61 -19.48 -11.22 -6.57
CA ALA A 61 -19.54 -10.94 -5.13
C ALA A 61 -20.94 -11.10 -4.51
N ALA A 62 -22.01 -10.90 -5.30
CA ALA A 62 -23.39 -11.11 -4.85
C ALA A 62 -23.70 -12.55 -4.41
N TYR A 63 -22.84 -13.51 -4.75
CA TYR A 63 -22.98 -14.91 -4.40
C TYR A 63 -21.89 -15.41 -3.43
N LEU A 64 -21.07 -14.52 -2.84
CA LEU A 64 -20.12 -14.91 -1.79
C LEU A 64 -20.81 -15.62 -0.62
N GLN A 65 -21.99 -15.13 -0.24
CA GLN A 65 -22.83 -15.71 0.81
C GLN A 65 -23.26 -17.16 0.55
N ASP A 66 -23.17 -17.65 -0.69
CA ASP A 66 -23.50 -19.03 -1.05
C ASP A 66 -22.32 -20.00 -0.79
N LEU A 67 -21.13 -19.48 -0.47
CA LEU A 67 -19.94 -20.29 -0.16
C LEU A 67 -20.02 -20.85 1.26
N THR A 68 -19.72 -22.14 1.39
CA THR A 68 -19.47 -22.79 2.67
C THR A 68 -17.98 -22.97 2.87
N ILE A 69 -17.45 -22.55 4.03
CA ILE A 69 -16.02 -22.67 4.33
C ILE A 69 -15.64 -24.15 4.48
N PRO A 70 -14.70 -24.67 3.66
CA PRO A 70 -14.23 -26.05 3.77
C PRO A 70 -13.63 -26.37 5.15
N THR A 71 -13.80 -27.60 5.61
CA THR A 71 -13.39 -28.02 6.96
C THR A 71 -11.88 -27.89 7.21
N GLN A 72 -11.08 -27.91 6.14
CA GLN A 72 -9.62 -27.79 6.15
C GLN A 72 -9.12 -26.40 5.69
N ALA A 73 -9.94 -25.36 5.83
CA ALA A 73 -9.59 -23.98 5.48
C ALA A 73 -8.37 -23.44 6.25
N ASN A 74 -8.20 -23.89 7.51
CA ASN A 74 -7.01 -23.78 8.37
C ASN A 74 -6.28 -22.43 8.41
N GLY A 75 -7.00 -21.32 8.20
CA GLY A 75 -6.44 -19.97 8.16
C GLY A 75 -5.68 -19.63 6.87
N TYR A 76 -5.65 -20.53 5.87
CA TYR A 76 -4.98 -20.33 4.58
C TYR A 76 -5.96 -20.46 3.41
N LEU A 77 -7.20 -20.02 3.61
CA LEU A 77 -8.24 -19.92 2.59
C LEU A 77 -8.47 -18.44 2.26
N MET A 78 -8.75 -18.14 0.99
CA MET A 78 -9.26 -16.85 0.52
C MET A 78 -10.46 -17.08 -0.39
N ALA A 79 -11.36 -16.09 -0.49
CA ALA A 79 -12.36 -16.07 -1.56
C ALA A 79 -11.99 -15.06 -2.66
N GLU A 80 -12.09 -15.49 -3.92
CA GLU A 80 -11.82 -14.66 -5.10
C GLU A 80 -13.12 -14.26 -5.77
N TRP A 81 -13.25 -12.98 -6.13
CA TRP A 81 -14.45 -12.45 -6.76
C TRP A 81 -14.13 -11.40 -7.82
N HIS A 82 -14.99 -11.29 -8.82
CA HIS A 82 -14.78 -10.45 -10.00
C HIS A 82 -15.88 -9.40 -10.11
N PHE A 83 -15.49 -8.24 -10.63
CA PHE A 83 -16.41 -7.17 -11.03
C PHE A 83 -15.67 -6.24 -11.98
N TYR A 84 -16.36 -5.67 -12.97
CA TYR A 84 -15.70 -4.91 -14.05
C TYR A 84 -14.58 -5.73 -14.74
N ALA A 85 -14.69 -7.06 -14.79
CA ALA A 85 -13.69 -7.96 -15.37
C ALA A 85 -13.48 -7.73 -16.88
N VAL A 86 -14.46 -7.12 -17.55
CA VAL A 86 -14.40 -6.67 -18.95
C VAL A 86 -14.37 -5.14 -19.08
N GLY A 87 -14.04 -4.46 -17.99
CA GLY A 87 -13.98 -3.00 -17.90
C GLY A 87 -15.31 -2.31 -17.59
N PRO A 88 -15.28 -0.97 -17.40
CA PRO A 88 -16.46 -0.13 -17.29
C PRO A 88 -17.28 -0.08 -18.59
N SER A 89 -18.47 0.52 -18.56
CA SER A 89 -19.29 0.74 -19.75
C SER A 89 -19.98 2.09 -19.70
N LYS A 90 -20.17 2.71 -20.86
CA LYS A 90 -20.90 3.98 -21.00
C LYS A 90 -22.43 3.78 -21.04
N ASP A 91 -22.88 2.55 -21.27
CA ASP A 91 -24.30 2.24 -21.50
C ASP A 91 -24.85 1.12 -20.58
N ASN A 92 -23.99 0.24 -20.05
CA ASN A 92 -24.44 -0.87 -19.21
C ASN A 92 -24.60 -0.44 -17.75
N GLU A 93 -25.85 -0.31 -17.31
CA GLU A 93 -26.24 0.13 -15.97
C GLU A 93 -25.57 -0.63 -14.81
N ARG A 94 -25.16 -1.89 -15.00
CA ARG A 94 -24.53 -2.70 -13.93
C ARG A 94 -23.04 -2.42 -13.74
N LYS A 95 -22.40 -1.82 -14.75
CA LYS A 95 -20.98 -1.47 -14.78
C LYS A 95 -20.78 -0.06 -15.32
N LEU A 96 -21.75 0.82 -15.08
CA LEU A 96 -21.81 2.13 -15.67
C LEU A 96 -20.67 2.99 -15.13
N TRP A 97 -19.91 3.60 -16.02
CA TRP A 97 -18.97 4.64 -15.68
C TRP A 97 -18.79 5.61 -16.82
N THR A 98 -19.36 6.80 -16.68
CA THR A 98 -19.16 7.90 -17.62
C THR A 98 -18.11 8.85 -17.06
N THR A 99 -18.40 9.46 -15.92
CA THR A 99 -17.60 10.56 -15.34
C THR A 99 -17.25 10.34 -13.87
N GLY A 100 -17.70 9.25 -13.25
CA GLY A 100 -17.51 8.94 -11.84
C GLY A 100 -18.52 9.63 -10.93
N THR A 101 -19.79 9.64 -11.34
CA THR A 101 -20.90 10.14 -10.51
C THR A 101 -21.06 9.31 -9.25
N ASP A 102 -21.79 9.83 -8.26
CA ASP A 102 -22.00 9.11 -7.00
C ASP A 102 -22.75 7.78 -7.21
N ALA A 103 -23.69 7.72 -8.16
CA ALA A 103 -24.39 6.49 -8.52
C ALA A 103 -23.44 5.45 -9.15
N GLU A 104 -22.54 5.87 -10.03
CA GLU A 104 -21.55 4.98 -10.66
C GLU A 104 -20.56 4.44 -9.63
N LYS A 105 -20.09 5.30 -8.73
CA LYS A 105 -19.25 4.93 -7.59
C LYS A 105 -19.95 3.96 -6.65
N GLN A 106 -21.26 4.13 -6.45
CA GLN A 106 -22.05 3.24 -5.60
C GLN A 106 -22.08 1.80 -6.14
N LEU A 107 -22.10 1.60 -7.46
CA LEU A 107 -22.02 0.24 -8.06
C LEU A 107 -20.75 -0.52 -7.63
N ILE A 108 -19.64 0.19 -7.49
CA ILE A 108 -18.36 -0.36 -7.00
C ILE A 108 -18.46 -0.66 -5.50
N GLN A 109 -18.95 0.31 -4.72
CA GLN A 109 -19.04 0.20 -3.27
C GLN A 109 -20.01 -0.90 -2.80
N GLU A 110 -21.08 -1.16 -3.54
CA GLU A 110 -22.02 -2.24 -3.25
C GLU A 110 -21.33 -3.61 -3.30
N LYS A 111 -20.47 -3.85 -4.31
CA LYS A 111 -19.70 -5.10 -4.41
C LYS A 111 -18.70 -5.26 -3.27
N ILE A 112 -17.99 -4.18 -2.93
CA ILE A 112 -17.05 -4.16 -1.80
C ILE A 112 -17.77 -4.40 -0.48
N THR A 113 -18.94 -3.80 -0.28
CA THR A 113 -19.76 -3.98 0.94
C THR A 113 -20.17 -5.43 1.12
N LEU A 114 -20.60 -6.10 0.04
CA LEU A 114 -20.93 -7.53 0.07
C LEU A 114 -19.72 -8.39 0.46
N ALA A 115 -18.53 -8.09 -0.10
CA ALA A 115 -17.31 -8.79 0.24
C ALA A 115 -16.90 -8.58 1.70
N LEU A 116 -16.93 -7.34 2.21
CA LEU A 116 -16.61 -7.03 3.60
C LEU A 116 -17.57 -7.70 4.59
N ALA A 117 -18.88 -7.70 4.30
CA ALA A 117 -19.87 -8.38 5.13
C ALA A 117 -19.62 -9.89 5.18
N TRP A 118 -19.19 -10.49 4.08
CA TRP A 118 -18.82 -11.90 4.04
C TRP A 118 -17.52 -12.19 4.82
N GLN A 119 -16.50 -11.34 4.69
CA GLN A 119 -15.27 -11.44 5.49
C GLN A 119 -15.58 -11.38 6.98
N GLU A 120 -16.41 -10.43 7.42
CA GLU A 120 -16.84 -10.30 8.82
C GLU A 120 -17.59 -11.55 9.31
N ALA A 121 -18.46 -12.13 8.47
CA ALA A 121 -19.26 -13.29 8.84
C ALA A 121 -18.46 -14.61 8.91
N THR A 122 -17.34 -14.70 8.20
CA THR A 122 -16.59 -15.96 8.01
C THR A 122 -15.18 -15.95 8.57
N ASP A 123 -14.61 -14.78 8.86
CA ASP A 123 -13.19 -14.57 9.19
C ASP A 123 -12.24 -15.07 8.08
N VAL A 124 -12.73 -15.10 6.83
CA VAL A 124 -11.96 -15.50 5.65
C VAL A 124 -11.73 -14.28 4.76
N PRO A 125 -10.46 -13.92 4.44
CA PRO A 125 -10.18 -12.76 3.59
C PRO A 125 -10.62 -12.97 2.14
N THR A 126 -10.90 -11.86 1.45
CA THR A 126 -11.24 -11.87 0.02
C THR A 126 -10.18 -11.18 -0.83
N TRP A 127 -10.20 -11.42 -2.14
CA TRP A 127 -9.44 -10.64 -3.11
C TRP A 127 -10.20 -10.48 -4.43
N VAL A 128 -9.93 -9.40 -5.14
CA VAL A 128 -10.50 -9.14 -6.47
C VAL A 128 -9.59 -9.76 -7.53
N GLY A 129 -10.05 -10.87 -8.12
CA GLY A 129 -9.27 -11.60 -9.12
C GLY A 129 -9.22 -10.92 -10.49
N ALA A 130 -10.18 -10.05 -10.81
CA ALA A 130 -10.26 -9.42 -12.13
C ALA A 130 -11.05 -8.11 -12.13
N TRP A 131 -10.41 -7.05 -12.64
CA TRP A 131 -11.05 -5.84 -13.17
C TRP A 131 -10.16 -5.21 -14.27
N MET A 132 -10.73 -4.40 -15.16
CA MET A 132 -9.97 -3.67 -16.19
C MET A 132 -10.30 -2.17 -16.15
N PRO A 133 -9.34 -1.27 -16.39
CA PRO A 133 -9.61 0.17 -16.38
C PRO A 133 -10.27 0.67 -17.67
N GLY A 134 -10.13 -0.06 -18.78
CA GLY A 134 -10.86 0.14 -20.03
C GLY A 134 -11.63 -1.12 -20.43
N ASN A 135 -12.56 -0.98 -21.38
CA ASN A 135 -13.38 -2.07 -21.90
C ASN A 135 -12.76 -2.71 -23.15
N TYR A 136 -11.50 -3.13 -23.04
CA TYR A 136 -10.70 -3.63 -24.15
C TYR A 136 -11.35 -4.79 -24.94
N ASN A 137 -12.19 -5.58 -24.26
CA ASN A 137 -12.92 -6.71 -24.84
C ASN A 137 -14.34 -6.37 -25.32
N ASP A 138 -14.78 -5.11 -25.13
CA ASP A 138 -16.16 -4.66 -25.32
C ASP A 138 -16.17 -3.24 -25.91
N GLY A 139 -15.63 -3.09 -27.12
CA GLY A 139 -15.62 -1.84 -27.89
C GLY A 139 -14.32 -1.03 -27.79
N ASP A 140 -13.55 -1.18 -26.70
CA ASP A 140 -12.32 -0.42 -26.44
C ASP A 140 -12.47 1.09 -26.67
N ASP A 141 -13.54 1.67 -26.10
CA ASP A 141 -14.00 3.03 -26.37
C ASP A 141 -13.71 4.02 -25.22
N TYR A 142 -12.85 3.61 -24.29
CA TYR A 142 -12.32 4.46 -23.22
C TYR A 142 -10.92 4.94 -23.57
N THR A 143 -10.77 6.25 -23.70
CA THR A 143 -9.45 6.89 -23.81
C THR A 143 -8.61 6.66 -22.56
N VAL A 144 -7.28 6.76 -22.69
CA VAL A 144 -6.33 6.70 -21.56
C VAL A 144 -6.72 7.65 -20.43
N GLN A 145 -7.24 8.84 -20.77
CA GLN A 145 -7.70 9.83 -19.79
C GLN A 145 -8.96 9.38 -19.05
N GLU A 146 -9.94 8.81 -19.73
CA GLU A 146 -11.16 8.28 -19.09
C GLU A 146 -10.81 7.08 -18.18
N GLN A 147 -9.92 6.20 -18.64
CA GLN A 147 -9.39 5.10 -17.84
C GLN A 147 -8.69 5.63 -16.58
N ALA A 148 -7.89 6.70 -16.71
CA ALA A 148 -7.20 7.35 -15.59
C ALA A 148 -8.13 8.11 -14.63
N VAL A 149 -9.43 8.21 -14.90
CA VAL A 149 -10.45 8.72 -13.95
C VAL A 149 -11.09 7.57 -13.17
N PHE A 150 -11.39 6.46 -13.84
CA PHE A 150 -11.97 5.26 -13.23
C PHE A 150 -10.99 4.51 -12.34
N ALA A 151 -9.81 4.21 -12.89
CA ALA A 151 -8.79 3.38 -12.29
C ALA A 151 -8.33 3.82 -10.89
N PRO A 152 -8.05 5.11 -10.61
CA PRO A 152 -7.63 5.53 -9.27
C PRO A 152 -8.74 5.36 -8.24
N TYR A 153 -10.00 5.63 -8.60
CA TYR A 153 -11.11 5.44 -7.66
C TYR A 153 -11.22 3.97 -7.29
N MET A 154 -11.24 3.08 -8.29
CA MET A 154 -11.30 1.62 -8.10
C MET A 154 -10.17 1.11 -7.20
N ALA A 155 -8.92 1.44 -7.54
CA ALA A 155 -7.75 1.03 -6.75
C ALA A 155 -7.81 1.59 -5.32
N GLN A 156 -8.23 2.84 -5.16
CA GLN A 156 -8.31 3.51 -3.86
C GLN A 156 -9.34 2.84 -2.94
N VAL A 157 -10.54 2.55 -3.42
CA VAL A 157 -11.59 1.96 -2.57
C VAL A 157 -11.29 0.52 -2.18
N LEU A 158 -10.66 -0.26 -3.06
CA LEU A 158 -10.19 -1.62 -2.73
C LEU A 158 -9.06 -1.58 -1.70
N THR A 159 -8.11 -0.64 -1.87
CA THR A 159 -7.03 -0.44 -0.90
C THR A 159 -7.55 0.01 0.46
N ASP A 160 -8.52 0.93 0.52
CA ASP A 160 -9.10 1.40 1.78
C ASP A 160 -9.92 0.30 2.49
N ALA A 161 -10.44 -0.66 1.73
CA ALA A 161 -11.12 -1.84 2.25
C ALA A 161 -10.17 -2.99 2.63
N ASP A 162 -8.85 -2.82 2.47
CA ASP A 162 -7.83 -3.85 2.65
C ASP A 162 -8.07 -5.11 1.79
N ILE A 163 -8.63 -4.93 0.58
CA ILE A 163 -8.90 -6.00 -0.38
C ILE A 163 -7.84 -5.98 -1.48
N PRO A 164 -6.93 -6.99 -1.56
CA PRO A 164 -5.96 -7.07 -2.64
C PRO A 164 -6.66 -7.33 -3.99
N PHE A 165 -6.04 -6.89 -5.08
CA PHE A 165 -6.64 -6.97 -6.41
C PHE A 165 -5.64 -7.25 -7.52
N ALA A 166 -6.12 -7.85 -8.61
CA ALA A 166 -5.41 -7.96 -9.89
C ALA A 166 -6.12 -7.15 -10.98
N VAL A 167 -5.32 -6.56 -11.88
CA VAL A 167 -5.83 -5.89 -13.09
C VAL A 167 -5.63 -6.82 -14.28
N ASN A 168 -6.71 -7.05 -15.00
CA ASN A 168 -6.72 -7.85 -16.21
C ASN A 168 -6.18 -7.07 -17.40
N ALA A 169 -6.00 -7.77 -18.52
CA ALA A 169 -5.52 -7.20 -19.79
C ALA A 169 -4.12 -6.59 -19.65
N ASP A 170 -3.21 -7.31 -18.99
CA ASP A 170 -1.82 -6.90 -18.78
C ASP A 170 -1.08 -6.61 -20.10
N THR A 171 -1.50 -7.22 -21.21
CA THR A 171 -1.02 -6.95 -22.58
C THR A 171 -1.23 -5.51 -23.03
N HIS A 172 -2.15 -4.75 -22.41
CA HIS A 172 -2.30 -3.31 -22.65
C HIS A 172 -1.27 -2.48 -21.89
N PHE A 173 -0.65 -3.03 -20.85
CA PHE A 173 0.34 -2.31 -20.03
C PHE A 173 1.78 -2.69 -20.38
N TYR A 174 2.01 -3.94 -20.75
CA TYR A 174 3.35 -4.48 -20.94
C TYR A 174 3.46 -5.31 -22.22
N ASP A 175 4.41 -4.94 -23.07
CA ASP A 175 4.82 -5.77 -24.20
C ASP A 175 5.80 -6.83 -23.71
N ARG A 176 5.30 -8.06 -23.59
CA ARG A 176 6.08 -9.22 -23.13
C ARG A 176 7.15 -9.64 -24.14
N ALA A 177 6.93 -9.43 -25.45
CA ALA A 177 7.88 -9.81 -26.48
C ALA A 177 9.04 -8.80 -26.57
N ALA A 178 8.73 -7.50 -26.45
CA ALA A 178 9.73 -6.44 -26.40
C ALA A 178 10.37 -6.28 -25.01
N ASN A 179 9.77 -6.86 -23.97
CA ASN A 179 10.16 -6.71 -22.57
C ASN A 179 10.17 -5.23 -22.13
N THR A 180 9.12 -4.49 -22.49
CA THR A 180 8.98 -3.05 -22.24
C THR A 180 7.56 -2.68 -21.86
N TRP A 181 7.42 -1.72 -20.96
CA TRP A 181 6.13 -1.09 -20.67
C TRP A 181 5.63 -0.28 -21.87
N ILE A 182 4.32 -0.27 -22.09
CA ILE A 182 3.66 0.53 -23.13
C ILE A 182 3.56 1.98 -22.65
N PRO A 183 4.26 2.94 -23.29
CA PRO A 183 4.34 4.33 -22.81
C PRO A 183 2.98 5.03 -22.70
N GLU A 184 2.08 4.77 -23.64
CA GLU A 184 0.75 5.38 -23.70
C GLU A 184 -0.12 5.00 -22.49
N MET A 185 0.12 3.82 -21.92
CA MET A 185 -0.62 3.27 -20.79
C MET A 185 0.03 3.56 -19.43
N GLN A 186 1.20 4.22 -19.42
CA GLN A 186 1.86 4.66 -18.20
C GLN A 186 0.99 5.55 -17.29
N PRO A 187 0.15 6.47 -17.79
CA PRO A 187 -0.73 7.24 -16.93
C PRO A 187 -1.70 6.35 -16.14
N VAL A 188 -2.31 5.36 -16.78
CA VAL A 188 -3.25 4.42 -16.15
C VAL A 188 -2.51 3.49 -15.19
N PHE A 189 -1.37 2.93 -15.62
CA PHE A 189 -0.51 2.14 -14.74
C PHE A 189 -0.11 2.91 -13.48
N SER A 190 0.26 4.18 -13.64
CA SER A 190 0.70 5.04 -12.56
C SER A 190 -0.38 5.42 -11.56
N VAL A 191 -1.66 5.41 -11.94
CA VAL A 191 -2.76 5.70 -11.00
C VAL A 191 -3.32 4.46 -10.33
N ILE A 192 -3.09 3.26 -10.90
CA ILE A 192 -3.45 1.97 -10.31
C ILE A 192 -2.37 1.49 -9.35
N TYR A 193 -1.15 1.40 -9.89
CA TYR A 193 -0.01 0.77 -9.23
C TYR A 193 1.05 1.78 -8.85
N GLY A 194 1.11 2.93 -9.53
CA GLY A 194 2.06 3.96 -9.22
C GLY A 194 1.66 4.66 -7.92
N ASN A 195 2.50 4.69 -6.89
CA ASN A 195 3.89 4.29 -6.73
C ASN A 195 4.93 4.77 -7.78
N GLY A 196 4.59 5.64 -8.74
CA GLY A 196 5.47 6.02 -9.87
C GLY A 196 5.39 7.50 -10.28
N ALA A 197 4.20 8.06 -10.45
CA ALA A 197 4.00 9.48 -10.69
C ALA A 197 3.55 10.15 -9.39
N LEU A 198 4.45 10.95 -8.79
CA LEU A 198 4.03 11.88 -7.76
C LEU A 198 3.10 12.91 -8.43
N PRO A 199 1.98 13.31 -7.80
CA PRO A 199 1.13 14.36 -8.35
C PRO A 199 1.81 15.75 -8.30
N PHE A 200 3.04 15.80 -7.78
CA PHE A 200 3.78 17.00 -7.45
C PHE A 200 4.61 17.48 -8.64
N THR A 201 4.26 18.64 -9.20
CA THR A 201 4.97 19.26 -10.32
C THR A 201 6.33 19.85 -9.91
N ASP A 202 6.52 20.06 -8.61
CA ASP A 202 7.75 20.55 -7.98
C ASP A 202 8.67 19.43 -7.47
N VAL A 203 8.47 18.19 -7.95
CA VAL A 203 9.36 17.06 -7.70
C VAL A 203 9.87 16.50 -9.03
N PRO A 204 11.03 17.00 -9.52
CA PRO A 204 11.64 16.53 -10.76
C PRO A 204 11.93 15.02 -10.75
N ALA A 205 11.89 14.40 -11.93
CA ALA A 205 12.11 12.95 -12.09
C ALA A 205 13.50 12.48 -11.61
N ASP A 206 14.49 13.36 -11.70
CA ASP A 206 15.89 13.15 -11.33
C ASP A 206 16.27 13.73 -9.95
N ALA A 207 15.31 14.28 -9.20
CA ALA A 207 15.58 14.86 -7.90
C ALA A 207 16.09 13.80 -6.91
N TRP A 208 17.19 14.09 -6.20
CA TRP A 208 17.82 13.17 -5.24
C TRP A 208 16.87 12.68 -4.12
N TYR A 209 15.84 13.48 -3.82
CA TYR A 209 14.83 13.17 -2.81
C TYR A 209 13.59 12.47 -3.37
N ARG A 210 13.49 12.27 -4.69
CA ARG A 210 12.28 11.77 -5.33
C ARG A 210 11.83 10.42 -4.79
N SER A 211 12.76 9.49 -4.58
CA SER A 211 12.48 8.18 -3.98
C SER A 211 11.94 8.31 -2.55
N GLY A 212 12.50 9.23 -1.76
CA GLY A 212 11.99 9.56 -0.43
C GLY A 212 10.57 10.12 -0.48
N VAL A 213 10.31 11.09 -1.36
CA VAL A 213 8.97 11.70 -1.50
C VAL A 213 7.94 10.66 -1.94
N MET A 214 8.33 9.82 -2.89
CA MET A 214 7.54 8.68 -3.33
C MET A 214 7.21 7.78 -2.13
N TYR A 215 8.22 7.33 -1.40
CA TYR A 215 8.05 6.43 -0.26
C TYR A 215 7.08 6.99 0.80
N VAL A 216 7.27 8.24 1.24
CA VAL A 216 6.41 8.82 2.29
C VAL A 216 5.00 9.13 1.82
N TYR A 217 4.82 9.42 0.53
CA TYR A 217 3.50 9.62 -0.08
C TYR A 217 2.72 8.31 -0.13
N GLN A 218 3.36 7.25 -0.64
CA GLN A 218 2.77 5.90 -0.74
C GLN A 218 2.38 5.33 0.63
N ASN A 219 3.29 5.44 1.61
CA ASN A 219 3.06 4.96 2.97
C ASN A 219 2.14 5.89 3.78
N ARG A 220 1.54 6.91 3.14
CA ARG A 220 0.62 7.89 3.75
C ARG A 220 1.20 8.56 5.01
N LEU A 221 2.52 8.73 5.07
CA LEU A 221 3.20 9.33 6.22
C LEU A 221 2.98 10.84 6.26
N PHE A 222 3.12 11.51 5.10
CA PHE A 222 2.64 12.87 4.90
C PHE A 222 2.43 13.19 3.42
N SER A 223 1.48 14.08 3.14
CA SER A 223 1.05 14.51 1.81
C SER A 223 1.81 15.76 1.32
N GLY A 224 1.53 16.19 0.08
CA GLY A 224 1.92 17.51 -0.43
C GLY A 224 1.25 18.67 0.32
N THR A 225 1.72 19.89 0.02
CA THR A 225 1.15 21.15 0.52
C THR A 225 -0.06 21.60 -0.31
N SER A 226 -0.22 21.03 -1.52
CA SER A 226 -1.43 21.10 -2.33
C SER A 226 -1.65 19.77 -3.06
N SER A 227 -2.68 19.72 -3.91
CA SER A 227 -2.91 18.58 -4.81
C SER A 227 -1.79 18.39 -5.85
N THR A 228 -1.02 19.43 -6.14
CA THR A 228 0.02 19.43 -7.19
C THR A 228 1.40 19.87 -6.74
N ALA A 229 1.59 20.19 -5.46
CA ALA A 229 2.88 20.63 -4.91
C ALA A 229 3.27 19.85 -3.65
N PHE A 230 4.52 19.40 -3.60
CA PHE A 230 5.12 18.80 -2.41
C PHE A 230 5.77 19.83 -1.51
N SER A 231 6.29 20.92 -2.08
CA SER A 231 7.14 21.93 -1.45
C SER A 231 8.40 21.33 -0.80
N PRO A 232 9.33 20.74 -1.60
CA PRO A 232 10.48 20.00 -1.09
C PRO A 232 11.40 20.82 -0.18
N ASP A 233 11.52 22.12 -0.42
CA ASP A 233 12.40 23.02 0.34
C ASP A 233 11.75 23.62 1.59
N ALA A 234 10.44 23.47 1.76
CA ALA A 234 9.78 23.97 2.97
C ALA A 234 10.20 23.14 4.20
N PHE A 235 10.40 23.81 5.33
CA PHE A 235 10.88 23.16 6.55
C PHE A 235 9.77 22.41 7.30
N MET A 236 10.16 21.29 7.90
CA MET A 236 9.30 20.53 8.81
C MET A 236 9.21 21.25 10.16
N THR A 237 8.01 21.29 10.74
CA THR A 237 7.78 21.74 12.11
C THR A 237 7.74 20.54 13.06
N ARG A 238 7.83 20.80 14.37
CA ARG A 238 7.64 19.77 15.40
C ARG A 238 6.27 19.10 15.26
N GLN A 239 5.22 19.88 15.00
CA GLN A 239 3.88 19.35 14.75
C GLN A 239 3.85 18.40 13.55
N HIS A 240 4.48 18.77 12.42
CA HIS A 240 4.53 17.88 11.25
C HIS A 240 5.18 16.54 11.61
N LEU A 241 6.28 16.56 12.38
CA LEU A 241 6.94 15.34 12.82
C LEU A 241 6.05 14.50 13.75
N TRP A 242 5.34 15.11 14.70
CA TRP A 242 4.40 14.38 15.57
C TRP A 242 3.29 13.70 14.77
N MET A 243 2.74 14.39 13.77
CA MET A 243 1.73 13.81 12.89
C MET A 243 2.31 12.61 12.13
N VAL A 244 3.51 12.72 11.55
CA VAL A 244 4.17 11.62 10.85
C VAL A 244 4.36 10.40 11.76
N LEU A 245 4.92 10.58 12.96
CA LEU A 245 5.16 9.50 13.91
C LEU A 245 3.86 8.85 14.39
N ALA A 246 2.80 9.64 14.61
CA ALA A 246 1.48 9.09 14.91
C ALA A 246 0.96 8.22 13.77
N ARG A 247 1.16 8.64 12.51
CA ARG A 247 0.76 7.85 11.35
C ARG A 247 1.51 6.52 11.24
N MET A 248 2.79 6.53 11.60
CA MET A 248 3.62 5.33 11.61
C MET A 248 3.17 4.32 12.67
N SER A 249 2.55 4.75 13.78
CA SER A 249 1.96 3.86 14.80
C SER A 249 0.50 3.48 14.52
N GLY A 250 -0.01 3.71 13.30
CA GLY A 250 -1.41 3.43 12.93
C GLY A 250 -2.42 4.49 13.37
N HIS A 251 -2.02 5.50 14.15
CA HIS A 251 -2.92 6.57 14.59
C HIS A 251 -3.07 7.66 13.51
N ARG A 252 -4.22 8.34 13.45
CA ARG A 252 -4.46 9.41 12.46
C ARG A 252 -4.98 10.70 13.13
N PRO A 253 -4.22 11.32 14.05
CA PRO A 253 -4.70 12.50 14.78
C PRO A 253 -4.85 13.71 13.85
N ALA A 254 -5.91 14.49 14.06
CA ALA A 254 -6.14 15.73 13.34
C ALA A 254 -5.24 16.86 13.89
N SER A 255 -4.43 17.48 13.03
CA SER A 255 -3.67 18.71 13.31
C SER A 255 -2.95 18.70 14.67
N MET A 256 -3.46 19.41 15.68
CA MET A 256 -2.80 19.56 16.99
C MET A 256 -3.09 18.41 17.96
N ALA A 257 -4.04 17.51 17.65
CA ALA A 257 -4.24 16.29 18.44
C ALA A 257 -2.96 15.41 18.43
N ALA A 258 -2.11 15.55 17.42
CA ALA A 258 -0.81 14.89 17.36
C ALA A 258 0.12 15.27 18.52
N ARG A 259 -0.07 16.44 19.14
CA ARG A 259 0.70 16.87 20.32
C ARG A 259 0.46 15.96 21.52
N ILE A 260 -0.81 15.63 21.78
CA ILE A 260 -1.21 14.78 22.91
C ILE A 260 -0.60 13.40 22.72
N TRP A 261 -0.82 12.81 21.54
CA TRP A 261 -0.22 11.52 21.17
C TRP A 261 1.30 11.52 21.32
N ALA A 262 1.98 12.58 20.88
CA ALA A 262 3.44 12.66 20.94
C ALA A 262 3.97 12.74 22.38
N MET A 263 3.22 13.37 23.29
CA MET A 263 3.54 13.42 24.72
C MET A 263 3.29 12.08 25.40
N GLU A 264 2.14 11.46 25.13
CA GLU A 264 1.77 10.15 25.70
C GLU A 264 2.71 9.03 25.22
N SER A 265 3.15 9.09 23.97
CA SER A 265 4.10 8.13 23.38
C SER A 265 5.56 8.41 23.76
N GLY A 266 5.84 9.46 24.56
CA GLY A 266 7.18 9.78 25.03
C GLY A 266 8.15 10.32 23.97
N VAL A 267 7.68 10.61 22.74
CA VAL A 267 8.56 11.08 21.65
C VAL A 267 8.85 12.59 21.71
N SER A 268 8.04 13.35 22.45
CA SER A 268 8.13 14.81 22.57
C SER A 268 7.57 15.31 23.91
N ASP A 269 8.05 16.46 24.37
CA ASP A 269 7.50 17.23 25.50
C ASP A 269 6.28 18.09 25.11
N GLY A 270 5.92 18.11 23.82
CA GLY A 270 4.82 18.89 23.27
C GLY A 270 5.09 20.40 23.20
N SER A 271 6.30 20.87 23.51
CA SER A 271 6.63 22.30 23.44
C SER A 271 6.83 22.75 21.99
N THR A 272 6.62 24.05 21.74
CA THR A 272 6.96 24.76 20.49
C THR A 272 6.47 24.09 19.18
N PRO A 273 5.19 23.70 19.06
CA PRO A 273 4.68 22.89 17.95
C PRO A 273 5.01 23.40 16.54
N PHE A 274 5.05 24.73 16.36
CA PHE A 274 5.28 25.37 15.08
C PHE A 274 6.74 25.70 14.80
N ALA A 275 7.65 25.43 15.76
CA ALA A 275 9.08 25.61 15.54
C ALA A 275 9.58 24.59 14.51
N VAL A 276 10.44 25.06 13.60
CA VAL A 276 11.12 24.19 12.64
C VAL A 276 12.08 23.25 13.36
N VAL A 277 12.09 21.98 12.94
CA VAL A 277 12.86 20.93 13.61
C VAL A 277 14.28 20.86 13.01
N SER A 278 15.29 20.86 13.88
CA SER A 278 16.67 20.56 13.46
C SER A 278 16.89 19.07 13.25
N ARG A 279 17.93 18.70 12.50
CA ARG A 279 18.21 17.30 12.18
C ARG A 279 18.41 16.44 13.43
N GLN A 280 19.17 16.94 14.41
CA GLN A 280 19.37 16.22 15.66
C GLN A 280 18.06 16.04 16.45
N GLN A 281 17.15 17.02 16.39
CA GLN A 281 15.83 16.89 17.02
C GLN A 281 14.94 15.90 16.27
N PHE A 282 14.95 15.90 14.93
CA PHE A 282 14.20 14.96 14.10
C PHE A 282 14.62 13.52 14.41
N VAL A 283 15.93 13.28 14.41
CA VAL A 283 16.54 11.98 14.71
C VAL A 283 16.27 11.55 16.15
N THR A 284 16.39 12.46 17.13
CA THR A 284 16.07 12.16 18.53
C THR A 284 14.62 11.69 18.70
N SER A 285 13.67 12.28 17.97
CA SER A 285 12.28 11.82 18.02
C SER A 285 12.07 10.45 17.38
N LEU A 286 12.78 10.11 16.29
CA LEU A 286 12.75 8.75 15.73
C LEU A 286 13.35 7.73 16.70
N TRP A 287 14.51 8.05 17.28
CA TRP A 287 15.18 7.20 18.26
C TRP A 287 14.30 6.91 19.49
N ARG A 288 13.61 7.93 20.01
CA ARG A 288 12.61 7.75 21.09
C ARG A 288 11.45 6.88 20.65
N PHE A 289 10.94 7.09 19.43
CA PHE A 289 9.88 6.28 18.86
C PHE A 289 10.29 4.81 18.72
N SER A 290 11.58 4.52 18.50
CA SER A 290 12.17 3.17 18.47
C SER A 290 12.47 2.58 19.85
N GLY A 291 12.08 3.24 20.95
CA GLY A 291 12.33 2.73 22.31
C GLY A 291 13.71 3.05 22.87
N CYS A 292 14.37 4.10 22.36
CA CYS A 292 15.67 4.58 22.84
C CYS A 292 16.79 3.51 22.81
N PRO A 293 17.00 2.80 21.70
CA PRO A 293 18.04 1.77 21.62
C PRO A 293 19.45 2.34 21.84
N ASP A 294 20.27 1.63 22.62
CA ASP A 294 21.67 1.99 22.85
C ASP A 294 22.47 1.90 21.54
N SER A 295 23.47 2.75 21.35
CA SER A 295 24.40 2.70 20.21
C SER A 295 25.81 3.13 20.60
N LYS A 296 26.79 2.34 20.17
CA LYS A 296 28.22 2.59 20.44
C LYS A 296 28.98 3.12 19.24
N THR A 297 28.28 3.54 18.19
CA THR A 297 28.92 4.02 16.96
C THR A 297 29.58 5.38 17.21
N ALA A 298 30.88 5.46 16.95
CA ALA A 298 31.61 6.71 17.07
C ALA A 298 31.20 7.67 15.93
N LEU A 299 31.09 8.96 16.25
CA LEU A 299 30.72 10.01 15.30
C LEU A 299 31.93 10.83 14.83
N ASP A 300 33.14 10.55 15.33
CA ASP A 300 34.36 11.31 15.07
C ASP A 300 34.86 11.23 13.62
N ASP A 301 34.32 10.31 12.83
CA ASP A 301 34.47 10.28 11.37
C ASP A 301 33.76 11.45 10.65
N PHE A 302 32.86 12.18 11.32
CA PHE A 302 32.15 13.33 10.73
C PHE A 302 32.77 14.65 11.18
N ALA A 303 33.03 15.57 10.25
CA ALA A 303 33.79 16.79 10.54
C ALA A 303 33.11 17.73 11.55
N ASP A 304 31.78 17.66 11.67
CA ASP A 304 30.97 18.49 12.55
C ASP A 304 30.39 17.73 13.76
N TYR A 305 30.94 16.56 14.11
CA TYR A 305 30.43 15.75 15.23
C TYR A 305 30.41 16.51 16.57
N HIS A 306 31.37 17.42 16.78
CA HIS A 306 31.42 18.29 17.95
C HIS A 306 30.22 19.25 18.08
N ALA A 307 29.47 19.48 16.99
CA ALA A 307 28.27 20.30 17.00
C ALA A 307 27.02 19.51 17.43
N VAL A 308 27.11 18.19 17.60
CA VAL A 308 26.02 17.37 18.15
C VAL A 308 25.82 17.73 19.62
N SER A 309 24.61 18.14 19.98
CA SER A 309 24.28 18.44 21.36
C SER A 309 24.28 17.17 22.21
N SER A 310 24.72 17.26 23.47
CA SER A 310 24.85 16.10 24.35
C SER A 310 23.56 15.28 24.49
N TYR A 311 22.39 15.93 24.51
CA TYR A 311 21.10 15.24 24.58
C TYR A 311 20.76 14.38 23.35
N ALA A 312 21.41 14.65 22.21
CA ALA A 312 21.17 13.98 20.93
C ALA A 312 22.30 13.01 20.56
N ALA A 313 23.38 12.93 21.34
CA ALA A 313 24.57 12.16 21.00
C ALA A 313 24.24 10.68 20.72
N GLU A 314 23.51 10.04 21.63
CA GLU A 314 23.11 8.63 21.49
C GLU A 314 22.18 8.41 20.28
N ALA A 315 21.19 9.29 20.09
CA ALA A 315 20.27 9.20 18.97
C ALA A 315 20.97 9.38 17.61
N MET A 316 21.95 10.29 17.53
CA MET A 316 22.74 10.51 16.33
C MET A 316 23.68 9.33 16.07
N SER A 317 24.30 8.78 17.11
CA SER A 317 25.09 7.53 17.06
C SER A 317 24.28 6.39 16.48
N TRP A 318 23.10 6.12 17.05
CA TRP A 318 22.17 5.08 16.59
C TRP A 318 21.72 5.29 15.14
N ALA A 319 21.43 6.54 14.75
CA ALA A 319 20.96 6.83 13.41
C ALA A 319 22.05 6.67 12.35
N VAL A 320 23.32 6.89 12.69
CA VAL A 320 24.47 6.56 11.82
C VAL A 320 24.65 5.05 11.73
N GLU A 321 24.62 4.34 12.87
CA GLU A 321 24.75 2.87 12.93
C GLU A 321 23.75 2.16 12.01
N ASN A 322 22.50 2.63 12.01
CA ASN A 322 21.39 2.03 11.25
C ASN A 322 21.21 2.66 9.86
N GLY A 323 22.14 3.50 9.40
CA GLY A 323 22.08 4.13 8.08
C GLY A 323 20.86 5.05 7.86
N VAL A 324 20.22 5.53 8.94
CA VAL A 324 19.11 6.48 8.89
C VAL A 324 19.63 7.85 8.42
N ILE A 325 20.79 8.24 8.93
CA ILE A 325 21.59 9.38 8.47
C ILE A 325 23.04 8.93 8.26
N GLY A 326 23.85 9.76 7.61
CA GLY A 326 25.28 9.49 7.44
C GLY A 326 25.82 10.06 6.13
N GLY A 327 27.01 9.60 5.79
CA GLY A 327 27.79 10.03 4.63
C GLY A 327 29.21 9.43 4.71
N PRO A 328 30.06 9.65 3.70
CA PRO A 328 31.45 9.20 3.74
C PRO A 328 32.21 9.90 4.88
N ALA A 329 33.32 9.30 5.33
CA ALA A 329 34.21 9.90 6.33
C ALA A 329 34.65 11.32 5.90
N GLY A 330 34.68 12.25 6.85
CA GLY A 330 34.93 13.67 6.65
C GLY A 330 33.71 14.49 6.20
N SER A 331 32.55 13.86 5.99
CA SER A 331 31.30 14.58 5.69
C SER A 331 30.68 15.20 6.96
N ASN A 332 29.66 16.04 6.77
CA ASN A 332 28.94 16.70 7.86
C ASN A 332 27.60 16.01 8.15
N LEU A 333 27.28 15.81 9.43
CA LEU A 333 25.98 15.35 9.91
C LEU A 333 24.93 16.47 9.94
N LEU A 334 25.35 17.74 10.01
CA LEU A 334 24.51 18.93 10.10
C LEU A 334 23.51 18.89 11.27
N PRO A 335 23.93 18.67 12.53
CA PRO A 335 23.04 18.42 13.66
C PRO A 335 22.07 19.58 13.93
N ALA A 336 22.55 20.82 13.83
CA ALA A 336 21.72 22.03 14.01
C ALA A 336 20.97 22.46 12.74
N GLY A 337 21.23 21.83 11.58
CA GLY A 337 20.58 22.17 10.32
C GLY A 337 19.09 21.88 10.36
N GLN A 338 18.28 22.80 9.81
CA GLN A 338 16.83 22.61 9.72
C GLN A 338 16.48 21.55 8.67
N VAL A 339 15.48 20.72 8.95
CA VAL A 339 15.08 19.61 8.07
C VAL A 339 14.02 20.09 7.08
N SER A 340 14.35 20.10 5.79
CA SER A 340 13.37 20.32 4.73
C SER A 340 12.46 19.11 4.55
N ARG A 341 11.31 19.28 3.90
CA ARG A 341 10.37 18.18 3.58
C ARG A 341 11.02 17.11 2.71
N ALA A 342 11.87 17.49 1.75
CA ALA A 342 12.67 16.56 0.96
C ALA A 342 13.63 15.74 1.83
N GLN A 343 14.35 16.38 2.75
CA GLN A 343 15.26 15.69 3.67
C GLN A 343 14.50 14.76 4.63
N ALA A 344 13.38 15.21 5.18
CA ALA A 344 12.52 14.39 6.03
C ALA A 344 12.04 13.14 5.29
N ALA A 345 11.63 13.27 4.03
CA ALA A 345 11.18 12.14 3.22
C ALA A 345 12.26 11.07 3.06
N VAL A 346 13.50 11.47 2.78
CA VAL A 346 14.64 10.55 2.65
C VAL A 346 15.03 9.92 4.00
N ILE A 347 15.03 10.70 5.09
CA ILE A 347 15.35 10.18 6.43
C ILE A 347 14.31 9.14 6.86
N LEU A 348 13.01 9.41 6.66
CA LEU A 348 11.93 8.50 7.03
C LEU A 348 11.94 7.21 6.19
N MET A 349 12.22 7.33 4.89
CA MET A 349 12.40 6.15 4.02
C MET A 349 13.52 5.25 4.55
N ARG A 350 14.69 5.82 4.85
CA ARG A 350 15.83 5.05 5.37
C ARG A 350 15.55 4.46 6.75
N TYR A 351 14.91 5.23 7.63
CA TYR A 351 14.47 4.73 8.94
C TYR A 351 13.62 3.47 8.77
N LEU A 352 12.52 3.54 8.02
CA LEU A 352 11.62 2.40 7.87
C LEU A 352 12.25 1.23 7.09
N GLN A 353 13.18 1.47 6.18
CA GLN A 353 13.87 0.39 5.46
C GLN A 353 14.91 -0.33 6.31
N ASN A 354 15.59 0.39 7.20
CA ASN A 354 16.75 -0.14 7.91
C ASN A 354 16.44 -0.59 9.34
N THR A 355 15.32 -0.14 9.93
CA THR A 355 14.95 -0.48 11.31
C THR A 355 13.72 -1.39 11.43
N ALA A 356 13.07 -1.75 10.30
CA ALA A 356 11.84 -2.57 10.29
C ALA A 356 12.03 -4.05 10.66
N SER A 357 13.23 -4.48 11.04
CA SER A 357 13.47 -5.87 11.51
C SER A 357 13.22 -6.07 13.01
N CYS A 358 12.77 -5.05 13.75
CA CYS A 358 12.71 -5.10 15.23
C CYS A 358 11.36 -4.67 15.86
N ILE A 359 10.25 -4.64 15.12
CA ILE A 359 8.90 -4.40 15.69
C ILE A 359 8.01 -5.62 15.47
#